data_AF-A0A517M7J3-F1
#
_entry.id   AF-A0A517M7J3-F1
#
_cell.length_a   1.000
_cell.length_b   1.000
_cell.length_c   1.000
_cell.angle_alpha   90.00
_cell.angle_beta   90.00
_cell.angle_gamma   90.00
#
_symmetry.space_group_name_H-M   'P 1'
#
loop_
_entity.id
_entity.type
_entity.pdbx_description
1 polymer ?
#
loop_
_entity_poly.entity_id
_entity_poly.type
_entity_poly.pdbx_seq_one_letter_code
_entity_poly.pdbx_strand_id
1 'polypeptide(L)'
;MNDTTSKSSSSRKSPTKLTAGGGAIGILVVLYALLQPILSKQLGIDLPKIPLNAGADAPAVADADRSIKTTDAPSKSTAPKIQVTSGRADSPTKTAADEGAAAGESSSKLDPQKSAAPQTGSGPLSQFNRSSKSDDAKLSPTKSAPEKTSTAKSDPSLKYGILKSIGRDTYMSPAGLRYTPGSQEGHRLKHLERHTADQPSRPGKHGVFDGGMEKTLLVLDQAYEKGSKGGHGTTKTQDDGRTIYTVDMGKRVGYIGGRDGNRMRKPMARRVRIVLDGDRVITAYPL
;
A
#
# COMPACT_ATOMS: atom_id res chain seq x y z
N MET A 1 9.75 -73.84 44.96
CA MET A 1 8.96 -74.75 44.10
C MET A 1 7.85 -73.89 43.52
N ASN A 2 7.87 -73.73 42.20
CA ASN A 2 7.04 -72.77 41.49
C ASN A 2 5.74 -73.44 41.05
N ASP A 3 4.61 -72.88 41.47
CA ASP A 3 3.30 -73.23 40.92
C ASP A 3 2.74 -72.08 40.07
N THR A 4 2.27 -72.51 38.91
CA THR A 4 1.54 -71.82 37.85
C THR A 4 0.23 -71.17 38.30
N THR A 5 -0.21 -70.08 37.66
CA THR A 5 -1.57 -70.00 37.06
C THR A 5 -1.81 -68.74 36.22
N SER A 6 -2.47 -68.98 35.09
CA SER A 6 -2.92 -68.06 34.03
C SER A 6 -3.87 -66.95 34.48
N LYS A 7 -3.83 -65.81 33.79
CA LYS A 7 -5.01 -64.92 33.69
C LYS A 7 -5.19 -64.38 32.27
N SER A 8 -6.28 -64.85 31.66
CA SER A 8 -6.87 -64.42 30.40
C SER A 8 -7.37 -62.97 30.50
N SER A 9 -7.06 -62.14 29.50
CA SER A 9 -7.64 -60.80 29.33
C SER A 9 -8.37 -60.71 27.98
N SER A 10 -9.69 -60.72 28.05
CA SER A 10 -10.59 -60.46 26.92
C SER A 10 -10.57 -58.97 26.55
N SER A 11 -10.15 -58.64 25.34
CA SER A 11 -10.21 -57.29 24.78
C SER A 11 -11.64 -56.95 24.36
N ARG A 12 -12.27 -55.99 25.04
CA ARG A 12 -13.54 -55.37 24.60
C ARG A 12 -13.21 -54.31 23.56
N LYS A 13 -13.68 -54.51 22.33
CA LYS A 13 -13.73 -53.48 21.28
C LYS A 13 -14.75 -52.41 21.66
N SER A 14 -14.33 -51.15 21.69
CA SER A 14 -15.22 -49.99 21.75
C SER A 14 -15.62 -49.54 20.34
N PRO A 15 -16.85 -49.06 20.13
CA PRO A 15 -17.28 -48.54 18.83
C PRO A 15 -16.66 -47.17 18.56
N THR A 16 -15.99 -47.05 17.41
CA THR A 16 -15.48 -45.78 16.86
C THR A 16 -16.64 -44.86 16.49
N LYS A 17 -16.63 -43.64 17.04
CA LYS A 17 -17.54 -42.56 16.65
C LYS A 17 -17.12 -42.01 15.28
N LEU A 18 -18.06 -41.97 14.34
CA LEU A 18 -17.92 -41.26 13.06
C LEU A 18 -17.89 -39.75 13.33
N THR A 19 -16.75 -39.13 13.12
CA THR A 19 -16.58 -37.68 13.19
C THR A 19 -17.15 -37.06 11.91
N ALA A 20 -18.31 -36.42 12.03
CA ALA A 20 -18.90 -35.57 10.99
C ALA A 20 -18.05 -34.30 10.82
N GLY A 21 -17.00 -34.38 10.00
CA GLY A 21 -16.06 -33.29 9.73
C GLY A 21 -15.65 -33.14 8.26
N GLY A 22 -16.31 -33.83 7.33
CA GLY A 22 -15.94 -33.82 5.91
C GLY A 22 -16.97 -33.21 4.94
N GLY A 23 -18.22 -32.99 5.37
CA GLY A 23 -19.32 -32.62 4.46
C GLY A 23 -19.38 -31.14 4.06
N ALA A 24 -18.92 -30.23 4.93
CA ALA A 24 -19.13 -28.79 4.71
C ALA A 24 -18.25 -28.21 3.58
N ILE A 25 -17.05 -28.76 3.37
CA ILE A 25 -16.12 -28.26 2.35
C ILE A 25 -16.58 -28.67 0.93
N GLY A 26 -17.07 -29.90 0.77
CA GLY A 26 -17.58 -30.37 -0.52
C GLY A 26 -18.77 -29.56 -1.03
N ILE A 27 -19.71 -29.23 -0.13
CA ILE A 27 -20.89 -28.42 -0.49
C ILE A 27 -20.47 -27.00 -0.92
N LEU A 28 -19.50 -26.39 -0.24
CA LEU A 28 -18.98 -25.06 -0.59
C LEU A 28 -18.31 -25.02 -1.97
N VAL A 29 -17.55 -26.05 -2.32
CA VAL A 29 -16.89 -26.15 -3.64
C VAL A 29 -17.92 -26.33 -4.77
N VAL A 30 -18.95 -27.14 -4.55
CA VAL A 30 -20.03 -27.32 -5.54
C VAL A 30 -20.87 -26.06 -5.70
N LEU A 31 -21.19 -25.36 -4.61
CA LEU A 31 -21.90 -24.07 -4.68
C LEU A 31 -21.08 -23.01 -5.42
N TYR A 32 -19.77 -22.95 -5.17
CA TYR A 32 -18.87 -22.04 -5.86
C TYR A 32 -18.79 -22.30 -7.37
N ALA A 33 -18.74 -23.57 -7.79
CA ALA A 33 -18.72 -23.95 -9.19
C ALA A 33 -20.02 -23.57 -9.94
N LEU A 34 -21.19 -23.65 -9.27
CA LEU A 34 -22.47 -23.26 -9.86
C LEU A 34 -22.65 -21.74 -10.00
N LEU A 35 -22.04 -20.95 -9.11
CA LEU A 35 -22.13 -19.49 -9.15
C LEU A 35 -21.11 -18.84 -10.10
N GLN A 36 -20.02 -19.52 -10.46
CA GLN A 36 -18.99 -19.01 -11.39
C GLN A 36 -19.53 -18.33 -12.67
N PRO A 37 -20.47 -18.90 -13.45
CA PRO A 37 -20.91 -18.30 -14.71
C PRO A 37 -21.75 -17.01 -14.53
N ILE A 38 -22.28 -16.76 -13.34
CA ILE A 38 -23.03 -15.53 -13.03
C ILE A 38 -22.07 -14.42 -12.62
N LEU A 39 -21.07 -14.75 -11.78
CA LEU A 39 -20.06 -13.78 -11.35
C LEU A 39 -19.15 -13.32 -12.50
N SER A 40 -18.79 -14.21 -13.43
CA SER A 40 -17.93 -13.84 -14.57
C SER A 40 -18.61 -12.84 -15.51
N LYS A 41 -19.94 -12.94 -15.71
CA LYS A 41 -20.70 -12.04 -16.59
C LYS A 41 -20.84 -10.61 -16.05
N GLN A 42 -20.93 -10.44 -14.72
CA GLN A 42 -21.12 -9.10 -14.13
C GLN A 42 -19.80 -8.40 -13.78
N LEU A 43 -18.74 -9.16 -13.48
CA LEU A 43 -17.50 -8.57 -12.98
C LEU A 43 -16.36 -8.58 -14.01
N GLY A 44 -16.48 -9.33 -15.11
CA GLY A 44 -15.42 -9.42 -16.12
C GLY A 44 -14.10 -10.00 -15.59
N ILE A 45 -14.16 -10.66 -14.43
CA ILE A 45 -13.03 -11.34 -13.80
C ILE A 45 -13.08 -12.80 -14.27
N ASP A 46 -12.03 -13.25 -14.94
CA ASP A 46 -11.87 -14.65 -15.35
C ASP A 46 -11.22 -15.44 -14.21
N LEU A 47 -11.99 -16.29 -13.52
CA LEU A 47 -11.50 -17.00 -12.34
C LEU A 47 -10.79 -18.31 -12.74
N PRO A 48 -9.69 -18.68 -12.04
CA PRO A 48 -8.94 -19.89 -12.35
C PRO A 48 -9.79 -21.14 -12.14
N LYS A 49 -9.75 -22.06 -13.11
CA LYS A 49 -10.40 -23.38 -13.03
C LYS A 49 -9.61 -24.24 -12.05
N ILE A 50 -10.21 -24.61 -10.94
CA ILE A 50 -9.61 -25.54 -9.98
C ILE A 50 -9.84 -26.96 -10.51
N PRO A 51 -8.79 -27.77 -10.76
CA PRO A 51 -8.97 -29.15 -11.19
C PRO A 51 -9.54 -29.98 -10.03
N LEU A 52 -10.78 -30.47 -10.22
CA LEU A 52 -11.43 -31.41 -9.30
C LEU A 52 -10.88 -32.83 -9.52
N ASN A 53 -9.64 -33.06 -9.12
CA ASN A 53 -9.08 -34.40 -8.97
C ASN A 53 -8.71 -34.60 -7.50
N ALA A 54 -9.71 -34.94 -6.69
CA ALA A 54 -9.54 -35.45 -5.33
C ALA A 54 -10.36 -36.74 -5.22
N GLY A 55 -9.84 -37.80 -5.84
CA GLY A 55 -10.25 -39.18 -5.64
C GLY A 55 -9.16 -39.90 -4.86
N ALA A 56 -9.58 -40.71 -3.90
CA ALA A 56 -8.79 -41.49 -2.97
C ALA A 56 -7.60 -42.23 -3.62
N ASP A 57 -6.44 -42.15 -2.97
CA ASP A 57 -5.59 -43.29 -2.59
C ASP A 57 -4.18 -42.78 -2.24
N ALA A 58 -3.80 -42.91 -0.96
CA ALA A 58 -2.39 -43.00 -0.58
C ALA A 58 -1.99 -44.48 -0.66
N PRO A 59 -0.75 -44.78 -1.09
CA PRO A 59 0.19 -45.19 -0.06
C PRO A 59 1.61 -44.62 -0.23
N ALA A 60 2.30 -44.61 0.90
CA ALA A 60 3.71 -44.31 1.07
C ALA A 60 4.63 -45.32 0.35
N VAL A 61 5.79 -44.86 -0.13
CA VAL A 61 7.10 -45.53 0.04
C VAL A 61 8.24 -44.58 -0.34
N ALA A 62 9.38 -44.84 0.30
CA ALA A 62 10.62 -44.10 0.29
C ALA A 62 11.56 -44.43 -0.89
N ASP A 63 12.60 -43.61 -0.97
CA ASP A 63 13.96 -43.84 -1.45
C ASP A 63 14.38 -43.74 -2.94
N ALA A 64 15.58 -43.17 -3.05
CA ALA A 64 16.64 -43.33 -4.04
C ALA A 64 16.57 -42.60 -5.40
N ASP A 65 17.37 -41.54 -5.46
CA ASP A 65 18.54 -41.42 -6.35
C ASP A 65 18.45 -42.08 -7.75
N ARG A 66 18.25 -41.26 -8.79
CA ARG A 66 19.05 -41.39 -10.02
C ARG A 66 18.96 -40.16 -10.93
N SER A 67 20.15 -39.70 -11.31
CA SER A 67 20.44 -38.86 -12.46
C SER A 67 19.80 -39.35 -13.75
N ILE A 68 19.15 -38.46 -14.50
CA ILE A 68 19.11 -38.53 -15.97
C ILE A 68 19.45 -37.16 -16.56
N LYS A 69 20.41 -37.23 -17.48
CA LYS A 69 21.05 -36.19 -18.27
C LYS A 69 20.32 -36.06 -19.62
N THR A 70 20.48 -34.90 -20.26
CA THR A 70 20.18 -34.57 -21.68
C THR A 70 18.69 -34.46 -22.05
N THR A 71 18.23 -33.48 -22.84
CA THR A 71 18.78 -33.03 -24.13
C THR A 71 18.29 -31.61 -24.50
N ASP A 72 19.18 -30.83 -25.11
CA ASP A 72 18.90 -29.60 -25.85
C ASP A 72 18.07 -29.86 -27.12
N ALA A 73 17.11 -28.97 -27.44
CA ALA A 73 16.89 -28.44 -28.79
C ALA A 73 15.79 -27.34 -28.82
N PRO A 74 15.92 -26.30 -29.68
CA PRO A 74 15.11 -25.09 -29.66
C PRO A 74 13.88 -25.17 -30.57
N SER A 75 12.69 -24.82 -30.05
CA SER A 75 11.51 -24.60 -30.88
C SER A 75 11.42 -23.15 -31.37
N LYS A 76 11.52 -23.01 -32.69
CA LYS A 76 11.22 -21.82 -33.48
C LYS A 76 9.71 -21.59 -33.56
N SER A 77 9.35 -20.30 -33.55
CA SER A 77 8.35 -19.65 -34.42
C SER A 77 6.91 -20.16 -34.41
N THR A 78 5.97 -19.31 -33.98
CA THR A 78 5.02 -18.67 -34.91
C THR A 78 4.22 -17.56 -34.23
N ALA A 79 4.29 -16.37 -34.79
CA ALA A 79 3.46 -15.21 -34.45
C ALA A 79 2.11 -15.29 -35.19
N PRO A 80 0.97 -14.94 -34.57
CA PRO A 80 -0.25 -14.67 -35.31
C PRO A 80 -0.33 -13.20 -35.74
N LYS A 81 -0.42 -13.03 -37.06
CA LYS A 81 -0.76 -11.81 -37.80
C LYS A 81 -2.28 -11.54 -37.69
N ILE A 82 -2.62 -10.28 -37.40
CA ILE A 82 -3.67 -9.44 -38.03
C ILE A 82 -5.14 -9.87 -37.87
N GLN A 83 -5.98 -8.96 -37.37
CA GLN A 83 -7.06 -8.36 -38.17
C GLN A 83 -7.60 -7.06 -37.53
N VAL A 84 -7.27 -5.95 -38.20
CA VAL A 84 -7.90 -4.65 -38.10
C VAL A 84 -9.19 -4.72 -38.92
N THR A 85 -10.33 -4.45 -38.31
CA THR A 85 -11.58 -4.17 -39.03
C THR A 85 -12.02 -2.76 -38.72
N SER A 86 -11.86 -1.90 -39.71
CA SER A 86 -12.44 -0.56 -39.79
C SER A 86 -13.92 -0.67 -40.14
N GLY A 87 -14.79 -0.31 -39.20
CA GLY A 87 -16.22 -0.12 -39.42
C GLY A 87 -16.55 1.37 -39.44
N ARG A 88 -16.94 1.87 -40.61
CA ARG A 88 -17.30 3.24 -40.95
C ARG A 88 -18.82 3.40 -40.90
N ALA A 89 -19.25 4.57 -40.41
CA ALA A 89 -20.53 5.27 -40.60
C ALA A 89 -21.83 4.55 -40.17
N ASP A 90 -22.59 5.17 -39.27
CA ASP A 90 -23.80 5.90 -39.66
C ASP A 90 -24.39 6.68 -38.48
N SER A 91 -24.60 7.98 -38.70
CA SER A 91 -25.55 8.81 -37.96
C SER A 91 -26.93 8.67 -38.62
N PRO A 92 -28.04 8.83 -37.89
CA PRO A 92 -28.81 10.04 -38.17
C PRO A 92 -29.61 10.63 -36.98
N THR A 93 -30.02 11.89 -37.18
CA THR A 93 -31.24 12.58 -36.66
C THR A 93 -31.35 12.80 -35.14
N LYS A 94 -31.25 14.03 -34.61
CA LYS A 94 -32.10 15.24 -34.81
C LYS A 94 -33.54 15.04 -34.32
N THR A 95 -33.78 15.37 -33.04
CA THR A 95 -35.08 15.83 -32.55
C THR A 95 -34.85 17.09 -31.72
N ALA A 96 -35.56 18.14 -32.10
CA ALA A 96 -35.54 19.46 -31.50
C ALA A 96 -36.54 19.55 -30.34
N ALA A 97 -36.26 20.52 -29.48
CA ALA A 97 -37.20 21.37 -28.73
C ALA A 97 -38.29 20.71 -27.89
N ASP A 98 -38.22 20.93 -26.58
CA ASP A 98 -39.32 21.64 -25.92
C ASP A 98 -38.81 22.52 -24.77
N GLU A 99 -39.48 23.65 -24.65
CA GLU A 99 -39.29 24.74 -23.70
C GLU A 99 -39.86 24.36 -22.33
N GLY A 100 -39.39 25.03 -21.28
CA GLY A 100 -39.93 24.80 -19.93
C GLY A 100 -39.28 25.64 -18.87
N ALA A 101 -39.49 26.96 -18.93
CA ALA A 101 -39.21 27.89 -17.86
C ALA A 101 -40.18 27.71 -16.68
N ALA A 102 -39.65 27.60 -15.46
CA ALA A 102 -40.28 28.03 -14.20
C ALA A 102 -39.17 27.94 -13.12
N ALA A 103 -38.61 29.04 -12.61
CA ALA A 103 -39.21 29.93 -11.63
C ALA A 103 -39.83 29.14 -10.46
N GLY A 104 -39.05 28.95 -9.41
CA GLY A 104 -39.44 28.28 -8.17
C GLY A 104 -38.56 28.77 -7.04
N GLU A 105 -38.81 30.00 -6.61
CA GLU A 105 -38.37 30.53 -5.33
C GLU A 105 -38.78 29.57 -4.21
N SER A 106 -37.84 29.16 -3.36
CA SER A 106 -38.17 28.68 -2.02
C SER A 106 -37.10 29.16 -1.05
N SER A 107 -37.31 30.40 -0.63
CA SER A 107 -36.76 31.00 0.57
C SER A 107 -37.23 30.24 1.81
N SER A 108 -36.41 29.33 2.32
CA SER A 108 -36.57 28.80 3.69
C SER A 108 -35.72 29.62 4.63
N LYS A 109 -36.34 30.71 5.08
CA LYS A 109 -35.98 31.53 6.23
C LYS A 109 -36.16 30.65 7.48
N LEU A 110 -35.06 30.31 8.16
CA LEU A 110 -35.10 29.79 9.53
C LEU A 110 -34.06 30.53 10.37
N ASP A 111 -34.57 30.97 11.52
CA ASP A 111 -34.03 31.98 12.41
C ASP A 111 -32.67 31.65 13.06
N PRO A 112 -31.90 32.70 13.44
CA PRO A 112 -30.69 32.55 14.23
C PRO A 112 -31.06 32.29 15.70
N GLN A 113 -30.95 31.03 16.12
CA GLN A 113 -31.10 30.69 17.54
C GLN A 113 -29.85 31.08 18.34
N LYS A 114 -29.95 32.28 18.90
CA LYS A 114 -29.20 32.85 20.02
C LYS A 114 -29.23 31.90 21.24
N SER A 115 -28.07 31.34 21.57
CA SER A 115 -27.76 30.76 22.89
C SER A 115 -26.30 31.12 23.21
N ALA A 116 -26.09 32.21 23.94
CA ALA A 116 -25.85 32.20 25.38
C ALA A 116 -24.47 31.63 25.75
N ALA A 117 -23.53 32.55 25.93
CA ALA A 117 -22.30 32.33 26.69
C ALA A 117 -22.62 32.05 28.16
N PRO A 118 -21.72 31.33 28.85
CA PRO A 118 -21.37 31.65 30.22
C PRO A 118 -19.94 32.17 30.27
N GLN A 119 -19.83 33.41 30.75
CA GLN A 119 -18.62 33.96 31.32
C GLN A 119 -18.30 33.25 32.65
N THR A 120 -17.07 33.49 33.11
CA THR A 120 -16.58 33.42 34.49
C THR A 120 -16.06 32.08 34.98
N GLY A 121 -14.74 32.06 35.17
CA GLY A 121 -13.97 31.04 35.85
C GLY A 121 -12.57 31.58 36.15
N SER A 122 -12.51 32.83 36.63
CA SER A 122 -11.31 33.46 37.18
C SER A 122 -11.00 32.79 38.52
N GLY A 123 -9.90 32.03 38.59
CA GLY A 123 -9.39 31.40 39.80
C GLY A 123 -7.89 31.67 39.93
N PRO A 124 -7.38 31.92 41.16
CA PRO A 124 -6.20 32.76 41.40
C PRO A 124 -4.87 32.00 41.43
N LEU A 125 -3.81 32.80 41.24
CA LEU A 125 -2.46 32.68 41.79
C LEU A 125 -2.09 31.36 42.49
N SER A 126 -1.10 30.68 41.91
CA SER A 126 -0.02 30.11 42.71
C SER A 126 1.32 30.45 42.07
N GLN A 127 1.91 31.51 42.60
CA GLN A 127 3.31 31.85 42.50
C GLN A 127 4.15 30.65 42.96
N PHE A 128 4.90 30.02 42.06
CA PHE A 128 6.10 29.30 42.45
C PHE A 128 7.32 30.08 41.98
N ASN A 129 7.57 31.10 42.79
CA ASN A 129 8.87 31.72 42.94
C ASN A 129 9.78 30.71 43.66
N ARG A 130 10.75 30.12 42.96
CA ARG A 130 11.91 29.52 43.62
C ARG A 130 13.18 29.89 42.88
N SER A 131 13.79 30.92 43.46
CA SER A 131 15.14 31.41 43.27
C SER A 131 16.18 30.30 43.34
N SER A 132 17.16 30.43 42.45
CA SER A 132 18.60 30.34 42.74
C SER A 132 19.14 29.08 43.41
N LYS A 133 19.76 28.22 42.60
CA LYS A 133 21.07 27.68 43.00
C LYS A 133 21.96 27.50 41.77
N SER A 134 22.93 28.41 41.70
CA SER A 134 24.14 28.35 40.91
C SER A 134 24.96 27.13 41.32
N ASP A 135 25.18 26.22 40.37
CA ASP A 135 26.34 25.34 40.37
C ASP A 135 27.09 25.56 39.06
N ASP A 136 28.23 26.23 39.20
CA ASP A 136 29.31 26.32 38.24
C ASP A 136 29.74 24.92 37.81
N ALA A 137 29.25 24.47 36.66
CA ALA A 137 29.79 23.33 35.93
C ALA A 137 30.28 23.79 34.56
N LYS A 138 31.49 24.33 34.59
CA LYS A 138 32.50 24.38 33.52
C LYS A 138 32.31 23.24 32.50
N LEU A 139 31.63 23.54 31.39
CA LEU A 139 31.61 22.70 30.20
C LEU A 139 32.05 23.54 29.01
N SER A 140 33.19 23.13 28.48
CA SER A 140 33.96 23.70 27.38
C SER A 140 33.11 24.02 26.15
N PRO A 141 33.42 25.11 25.40
CA PRO A 141 32.84 25.34 24.10
C PRO A 141 33.29 24.22 23.16
N THR A 142 32.44 23.23 22.98
CA THR A 142 32.63 22.17 22.00
C THR A 142 32.41 22.80 20.64
N LYS A 143 33.52 23.31 20.08
CA LYS A 143 33.87 23.41 18.66
C LYS A 143 32.68 23.09 17.75
N SER A 144 31.95 24.14 17.39
CA SER A 144 30.97 24.12 16.30
C SER A 144 31.61 23.44 15.10
N ALA A 145 31.25 22.18 14.88
CA ALA A 145 31.52 21.52 13.62
C ALA A 145 30.82 22.35 12.55
N PRO A 146 31.48 22.69 11.44
CA PRO A 146 30.83 23.43 10.39
C PRO A 146 29.67 22.58 9.89
N GLU A 147 28.45 23.11 10.02
CA GLU A 147 27.33 22.73 9.18
C GLU A 147 27.85 22.73 7.74
N LYS A 148 28.12 21.54 7.21
CA LYS A 148 28.24 21.33 5.78
C LYS A 148 26.85 21.51 5.20
N THR A 149 26.40 22.76 5.16
CA THR A 149 25.51 23.27 4.12
C THR A 149 26.22 23.01 2.82
N SER A 150 26.07 21.78 2.33
CA SER A 150 26.40 21.40 0.98
C SER A 150 25.35 22.11 0.13
N THR A 151 25.62 23.37 -0.16
CA THR A 151 25.19 24.05 -1.38
C THR A 151 25.86 23.30 -2.55
N ALA A 152 25.47 22.03 -2.73
CA ALA A 152 25.71 21.32 -3.96
C ALA A 152 25.00 22.17 -5.02
N LYS A 153 25.81 22.88 -5.82
CA LYS A 153 25.35 23.54 -7.05
C LYS A 153 24.42 22.54 -7.73
N SER A 154 23.15 22.90 -7.83
CA SER A 154 22.15 22.11 -8.54
C SER A 154 22.66 21.91 -9.94
N ASP A 155 23.10 20.68 -10.26
CA ASP A 155 23.49 20.32 -11.61
C ASP A 155 22.26 20.53 -12.50
N PRO A 156 22.31 21.45 -13.48
CA PRO A 156 21.15 21.80 -14.29
C PRO A 156 20.65 20.62 -15.13
N SER A 157 21.44 19.55 -15.25
CA SER A 157 21.02 18.31 -15.92
C SER A 157 20.13 17.42 -15.06
N LEU A 158 20.06 17.65 -13.74
CA LEU A 158 19.27 16.84 -12.81
C LEU A 158 17.87 17.41 -12.63
N LYS A 159 16.86 16.57 -12.87
CA LYS A 159 15.46 16.93 -12.60
C LYS A 159 15.23 16.97 -11.09
N TYR A 160 14.63 18.06 -10.61
CA TYR A 160 14.46 18.34 -9.17
C TYR A 160 15.78 18.31 -8.38
N GLY A 161 16.91 18.56 -9.04
CA GLY A 161 18.24 18.59 -8.41
C GLY A 161 18.80 17.23 -7.96
N ILE A 162 18.10 16.11 -8.20
CA ILE A 162 18.54 14.77 -7.76
C ILE A 162 18.34 13.67 -8.81
N LEU A 163 17.38 13.82 -9.72
CA LEU A 163 17.04 12.74 -10.65
C LEU A 163 17.82 12.84 -11.96
N LYS A 164 18.50 11.75 -12.32
CA LYS A 164 19.18 11.60 -13.61
C LYS A 164 18.20 11.08 -14.65
N SER A 165 18.13 11.71 -15.81
CA SER A 165 17.41 11.16 -16.96
C SER A 165 18.16 9.94 -17.52
N ILE A 166 17.46 8.82 -17.74
CA ILE A 166 18.02 7.57 -18.28
C ILE A 166 17.30 7.11 -19.56
N GLY A 167 16.41 7.93 -20.12
CA GLY A 167 15.67 7.60 -21.34
C GLY A 167 14.44 8.47 -21.54
N ARG A 168 13.55 8.05 -22.44
CA ARG A 168 12.28 8.73 -22.72
C ARG A 168 11.42 8.81 -21.46
N ASP A 169 11.33 10.01 -20.89
CA ASP A 169 10.61 10.32 -19.65
C ASP A 169 10.86 9.31 -18.52
N THR A 170 12.09 8.81 -18.42
CA THR A 170 12.48 7.89 -17.35
C THR A 170 13.62 8.48 -16.56
N TYR A 171 13.44 8.49 -15.24
CA TYR A 171 14.36 9.13 -14.32
C TYR A 171 14.81 8.14 -13.25
N MET A 172 16.03 8.29 -12.78
CA MET A 172 16.63 7.45 -11.75
C MET A 172 17.18 8.30 -10.62
N SER A 173 16.91 7.90 -9.37
CA SER A 173 17.50 8.52 -8.19
C SER A 173 18.89 7.92 -7.88
N PRO A 174 19.69 8.57 -7.01
CA PRO A 174 20.99 8.06 -6.59
C PRO A 174 20.93 6.67 -5.94
N ALA A 175 19.91 6.39 -5.13
CA ALA A 175 19.71 5.07 -4.54
C ALA A 175 19.18 4.01 -5.53
N GLY A 176 18.95 4.38 -6.79
CA GLY A 176 18.52 3.46 -7.84
C GLY A 176 17.01 3.35 -8.03
N LEU A 177 16.19 4.21 -7.42
CA LEU A 177 14.74 4.22 -7.68
C LEU A 177 14.46 4.74 -9.09
N ARG A 178 13.64 3.99 -9.84
CA ARG A 178 13.20 4.39 -11.19
C ARG A 178 11.80 4.96 -11.20
N TYR A 179 11.68 6.12 -11.84
CA TYR A 179 10.42 6.81 -12.11
C TYR A 179 10.15 6.78 -13.60
N THR A 180 9.02 6.22 -13.98
CA THR A 180 8.67 5.89 -15.37
C THR A 180 7.29 6.45 -15.73
N PRO A 181 6.94 6.50 -17.02
CA PRO A 181 5.57 6.69 -17.44
C PRO A 181 4.62 5.60 -16.91
N GLY A 182 3.35 5.96 -16.84
CA GLY A 182 2.27 5.14 -16.27
C GLY A 182 1.75 5.71 -14.94
N SER A 183 0.66 5.10 -14.45
CA SER A 183 -0.34 5.66 -13.50
C SER A 183 -1.50 6.37 -14.22
N GLN A 184 -2.54 6.72 -13.46
CA GLN A 184 -3.70 7.46 -13.97
C GLN A 184 -3.32 8.88 -14.42
N GLU A 185 -2.26 9.44 -13.85
CA GLU A 185 -1.70 10.75 -14.17
C GLU A 185 -0.73 10.73 -15.36
N GLY A 186 -0.51 9.55 -15.95
CA GLY A 186 0.41 9.32 -17.07
C GLY A 186 1.88 9.20 -16.68
N HIS A 187 2.28 9.63 -15.48
CA HIS A 187 3.66 9.49 -15.00
C HIS A 187 3.75 9.35 -13.47
N ARG A 188 4.65 8.49 -12.99
CA ARG A 188 4.82 8.21 -11.55
C ARG A 188 5.23 9.45 -10.73
N LEU A 189 6.07 10.32 -11.29
CA LEU A 189 6.40 11.61 -10.66
C LEU A 189 5.18 12.51 -10.47
N LYS A 190 4.23 12.54 -11.42
CA LYS A 190 2.99 13.33 -11.29
C LYS A 190 2.08 12.75 -10.21
N HIS A 191 2.01 11.43 -10.10
CA HIS A 191 1.31 10.78 -8.99
C HIS A 191 1.95 11.13 -7.64
N LEU A 192 3.27 11.07 -7.54
CA LEU A 192 4.01 11.44 -6.32
C LEU A 192 3.83 12.93 -5.97
N GLU A 193 3.77 13.80 -6.97
CA GLU A 193 3.51 15.23 -6.78
C GLU A 193 2.14 15.48 -6.12
N ARG A 194 1.12 14.64 -6.38
CA ARG A 194 -0.16 14.71 -5.65
C ARG A 194 -0.02 14.47 -4.16
N HIS A 195 1.04 13.79 -3.73
CA HIS A 195 1.39 13.59 -2.32
C HIS A 195 2.24 14.72 -1.75
N THR A 196 2.44 15.83 -2.45
CA THR A 196 3.10 17.04 -1.91
C THR A 196 2.12 18.15 -1.55
N ALA A 197 0.85 17.99 -1.93
CA ALA A 197 -0.23 18.93 -1.65
C ALA A 197 -1.43 18.22 -1.01
N ASP A 198 -2.03 18.85 0.00
CA ASP A 198 -3.24 18.32 0.61
C ASP A 198 -4.43 18.41 -0.34
N GLN A 199 -5.36 17.47 -0.19
CA GLN A 199 -6.64 17.43 -0.89
C GLN A 199 -7.76 17.41 0.16
N PRO A 200 -8.13 18.56 0.74
CA PRO A 200 -8.97 18.59 1.93
C PRO A 200 -10.35 17.96 1.77
N SER A 201 -10.90 18.01 0.55
CA SER A 201 -12.20 17.43 0.21
C SER A 201 -12.16 15.91 -0.04
N ARG A 202 -10.96 15.33 -0.25
CA ARG A 202 -10.77 13.91 -0.53
C ARG A 202 -11.27 13.07 0.64
N PRO A 203 -12.16 12.08 0.41
CA PRO A 203 -12.57 11.14 1.46
C PRO A 203 -11.37 10.38 2.05
N GLY A 204 -11.38 10.19 3.37
CA GLY A 204 -10.37 9.42 4.06
C GLY A 204 -9.08 10.18 4.40
N LYS A 205 -8.04 9.41 4.69
CA LYS A 205 -6.68 9.89 5.00
C LYS A 205 -5.87 10.05 3.71
N HIS A 206 -5.05 11.09 3.66
CA HIS A 206 -4.12 11.34 2.55
C HIS A 206 -2.76 11.77 3.08
N GLY A 207 -1.72 10.96 2.89
CA GLY A 207 -0.36 11.36 3.29
C GLY A 207 0.16 12.49 2.40
N VAL A 208 0.65 13.57 3.02
CA VAL A 208 1.20 14.76 2.34
C VAL A 208 2.62 15.02 2.84
N PHE A 209 3.59 15.00 1.94
CA PHE A 209 5.00 15.30 2.21
C PHE A 209 5.21 16.79 2.47
N ASP A 210 6.19 17.10 3.31
CA ASP A 210 6.66 18.46 3.50
C ASP A 210 7.68 18.87 2.43
N GLY A 211 7.67 20.15 2.02
CA GLY A 211 8.75 20.77 1.26
C GLY A 211 8.79 20.44 -0.23
N GLY A 212 7.64 20.10 -0.82
CA GLY A 212 7.51 19.96 -2.27
C GLY A 212 8.25 18.75 -2.85
N MET A 213 8.46 18.78 -4.16
CA MET A 213 8.92 17.62 -4.91
C MET A 213 10.41 17.30 -4.66
N GLU A 214 11.27 18.31 -4.61
CA GLU A 214 12.72 18.13 -4.36
C GLU A 214 12.96 17.42 -3.02
N LYS A 215 12.34 17.92 -1.95
CA LYS A 215 12.48 17.34 -0.62
C LYS A 215 11.85 15.95 -0.52
N THR A 216 10.72 15.74 -1.19
CA THR A 216 10.07 14.43 -1.25
C THR A 216 10.99 13.37 -1.87
N LEU A 217 11.64 13.69 -2.98
CA LEU A 217 12.55 12.76 -3.66
C LEU A 217 13.77 12.41 -2.79
N LEU A 218 14.34 13.39 -2.08
CA LEU A 218 15.42 13.15 -1.11
C LEU A 218 14.97 12.21 0.03
N VAL A 219 13.75 12.40 0.54
CA VAL A 219 13.17 11.54 1.57
C VAL A 219 12.96 10.11 1.05
N LEU A 220 12.46 9.95 -0.17
CA LEU A 220 12.26 8.64 -0.80
C LEU A 220 13.58 7.89 -1.01
N ASP A 221 14.62 8.59 -1.47
CA ASP A 221 15.95 8.03 -1.68
C ASP A 221 16.53 7.48 -0.36
N GLN A 222 16.51 8.32 0.69
CA GLN A 222 16.92 7.92 2.05
C GLN A 222 16.08 6.76 2.61
N ALA A 223 14.77 6.81 2.40
CA ALA A 223 13.86 5.77 2.87
C ALA A 223 14.11 4.44 2.15
N TYR A 224 14.37 4.44 0.85
CA TYR A 224 14.67 3.24 0.09
C TYR A 224 16.01 2.62 0.50
N GLU A 225 17.07 3.43 0.70
CA GLU A 225 18.34 2.93 1.22
C GLU A 225 18.17 2.27 2.60
N LYS A 226 17.42 2.92 3.49
CA LYS A 226 17.16 2.36 4.83
C LYS A 226 16.31 1.10 4.76
N GLY A 227 15.25 1.11 3.96
CA GLY A 227 14.33 -0.02 3.79
C GLY A 227 14.99 -1.24 3.15
N SER A 228 15.84 -1.04 2.14
CA SER A 228 16.57 -2.11 1.45
C SER A 228 17.63 -2.77 2.33
N LYS A 229 18.31 -2.01 3.19
CA LYS A 229 19.24 -2.53 4.20
C LYS A 229 18.53 -3.28 5.33
N GLY A 230 17.27 -2.94 5.60
CA GLY A 230 16.50 -3.49 6.72
C GLY A 230 16.91 -2.91 8.08
N GLY A 231 16.44 -3.54 9.16
CA GLY A 231 16.75 -3.16 10.54
C GLY A 231 15.64 -2.39 11.26
N HIS A 232 15.96 -1.84 12.43
CA HIS A 232 14.97 -1.21 13.31
C HIS A 232 14.23 -0.04 12.64
N GLY A 233 12.92 0.01 12.83
CA GLY A 233 12.05 1.02 12.24
C GLY A 233 11.73 0.79 10.76
N THR A 234 12.12 -0.35 10.18
CA THR A 234 11.75 -0.71 8.80
C THR A 234 10.90 -1.98 8.77
N THR A 235 10.07 -2.09 7.74
CA THR A 235 9.31 -3.31 7.44
C THR A 235 9.29 -3.49 5.93
N LYS A 236 9.51 -4.72 5.47
CA LYS A 236 9.44 -5.12 4.07
C LYS A 236 8.38 -6.19 3.94
N THR A 237 7.39 -5.98 3.07
CA THR A 237 6.40 -6.99 2.72
C THR A 237 6.37 -7.17 1.21
N GLN A 238 5.98 -8.35 0.75
CA GLN A 238 5.67 -8.59 -0.66
C GLN A 238 4.16 -8.79 -0.81
N ASP A 239 3.59 -8.17 -1.84
CA ASP A 239 2.16 -8.23 -2.16
C ASP A 239 1.99 -8.16 -3.68
N ASP A 240 1.40 -9.19 -4.28
CA ASP A 240 1.14 -9.24 -5.74
C ASP A 240 2.38 -8.92 -6.59
N GLY A 241 3.53 -9.52 -6.25
CA GLY A 241 4.82 -9.28 -6.92
C GLY A 241 5.45 -7.90 -6.63
N ARG A 242 4.80 -7.05 -5.83
CA ARG A 242 5.31 -5.74 -5.42
C ARG A 242 6.02 -5.84 -4.09
N THR A 243 7.09 -5.05 -3.95
CA THR A 243 7.77 -4.86 -2.67
C THR A 243 7.25 -3.60 -2.01
N ILE A 244 6.80 -3.71 -0.77
CA ILE A 244 6.34 -2.59 0.04
C ILE A 244 7.32 -2.38 1.19
N TYR A 245 7.94 -1.21 1.21
CA TYR A 245 8.75 -0.75 2.35
C TYR A 245 7.90 0.20 3.20
N THR A 246 7.92 0.01 4.52
CA THR A 246 7.45 1.01 5.48
C THR A 246 8.63 1.39 6.38
N VAL A 247 9.04 2.65 6.33
CA VAL A 247 10.31 3.11 6.91
C VAL A 247 10.04 4.28 7.84
N ASP A 248 10.41 4.14 9.10
CA ASP A 248 10.46 5.26 10.05
C ASP A 248 11.70 6.12 9.77
N MET A 249 11.46 7.39 9.46
CA MET A 249 12.51 8.34 9.12
C MET A 249 13.09 9.05 10.35
N GLY A 250 12.56 8.79 11.54
CA GLY A 250 13.02 9.38 12.80
C GLY A 250 12.70 10.87 12.97
N LYS A 251 12.35 11.56 11.88
CA LYS A 251 11.98 12.98 11.81
C LYS A 251 10.64 13.17 11.12
N ARG A 252 10.06 14.37 11.23
CA ARG A 252 8.85 14.73 10.48
C ARG A 252 9.16 14.73 8.98
N VAL A 253 8.31 14.05 8.20
CA VAL A 253 8.41 14.00 6.73
C VAL A 253 7.16 14.56 6.06
N GLY A 254 6.10 14.80 6.83
CA GLY A 254 4.82 15.25 6.31
C GLY A 254 3.74 15.27 7.37
N TYR A 255 2.51 15.13 6.91
CA TYR A 255 1.31 15.02 7.74
C TYR A 255 0.22 14.22 7.04
N ILE A 256 -0.80 13.82 7.81
CA ILE A 256 -2.00 13.20 7.26
C ILE A 256 -3.03 14.30 6.97
N GLY A 257 -3.28 14.53 5.70
CA GLY A 257 -4.34 15.37 5.15
C GLY A 257 -5.58 14.57 4.73
N GLY A 258 -6.32 15.10 3.75
CA GLY A 258 -7.65 14.61 3.39
C GLY A 258 -8.70 15.03 4.40
N ARG A 259 -9.96 14.62 4.19
CA ARG A 259 -11.07 14.98 5.08
C ARG A 259 -10.81 14.52 6.52
N ASP A 260 -10.31 13.30 6.68
CA ASP A 260 -10.03 12.74 8.01
C ASP A 260 -8.82 13.41 8.66
N GLY A 261 -7.76 13.66 7.89
CA GLY A 261 -6.57 14.37 8.38
C GLY A 261 -6.90 15.77 8.86
N ASN A 262 -7.74 16.50 8.13
CA ASN A 262 -8.22 17.83 8.53
C ASN A 262 -9.04 17.79 9.82
N ARG A 263 -9.95 16.82 9.99
CA ARG A 263 -10.68 16.61 11.24
C ARG A 263 -9.74 16.33 12.42
N MET A 264 -8.63 15.63 12.16
CA MET A 264 -7.59 15.31 13.14
C MET A 264 -6.53 16.42 13.32
N ARG A 265 -6.75 17.62 12.77
CA ARG A 265 -5.79 18.75 12.80
C ARG A 265 -4.42 18.40 12.20
N LYS A 266 -4.42 17.65 11.08
CA LYS A 266 -3.23 17.31 10.28
C LYS A 266 -2.10 16.68 11.11
N PRO A 267 -2.32 15.47 11.68
CA PRO A 267 -1.33 14.84 12.53
C PRO A 267 -0.03 14.61 11.75
N MET A 268 1.11 14.76 12.44
CA MET A 268 2.42 14.62 11.81
C MET A 268 2.67 13.19 11.32
N ALA A 269 3.32 13.07 10.16
CA ALA A 269 3.78 11.81 9.61
C ALA A 269 5.31 11.71 9.78
N ARG A 270 5.76 10.54 10.24
CA ARG A 270 7.20 10.24 10.47
C ARG A 270 7.67 9.04 9.65
N ARG A 271 6.73 8.24 9.15
CA ARG A 271 7.04 7.05 8.36
C ARG A 271 6.70 7.32 6.90
N VAL A 272 7.41 6.63 6.02
CA VAL A 272 7.15 6.64 4.58
C VAL A 272 6.81 5.22 4.15
N ARG A 273 5.74 5.07 3.38
CA ARG A 273 5.47 3.84 2.65
C ARG A 273 5.88 4.02 1.19
N ILE A 274 6.66 3.08 0.69
CA ILE A 274 7.09 3.01 -0.72
C ILE A 274 6.60 1.68 -1.28
N VAL A 275 5.91 1.74 -2.41
CA VAL A 275 5.45 0.56 -3.16
C VAL A 275 6.25 0.48 -4.45
N LEU A 276 6.92 -0.65 -4.66
CA LEU A 276 7.84 -0.89 -5.76
C LEU A 276 7.47 -2.12 -6.56
N ASP A 277 7.77 -2.08 -7.85
CA ASP A 277 7.82 -3.23 -8.76
C ASP A 277 9.28 -3.36 -9.24
N GLY A 278 10.04 -4.27 -8.62
CA GLY A 278 11.51 -4.25 -8.71
C GLY A 278 12.09 -2.94 -8.15
N ASP A 279 12.76 -2.17 -9.00
CA ASP A 279 13.30 -0.82 -8.71
C ASP A 279 12.35 0.32 -9.12
N ARG A 280 11.24 0.00 -9.77
CA ARG A 280 10.26 0.96 -10.30
C ARG A 280 9.32 1.43 -9.19
N VAL A 281 9.26 2.74 -8.98
CA VAL A 281 8.32 3.36 -8.05
C VAL A 281 6.91 3.29 -8.60
N ILE A 282 5.99 2.66 -7.85
CA ILE A 282 4.56 2.62 -8.17
C ILE A 282 3.84 3.78 -7.48
N THR A 283 4.06 3.95 -6.18
CA THR A 283 3.57 5.07 -5.37
C THR A 283 4.40 5.18 -4.07
N ALA A 284 4.38 6.35 -3.45
CA ALA A 284 4.93 6.55 -2.12
C ALA A 284 4.16 7.66 -1.39
N TYR A 285 3.98 7.51 -0.08
CA TYR A 285 3.26 8.47 0.73
C TYR A 285 3.65 8.41 2.23
N PRO A 286 3.52 9.52 2.97
CA PRO A 286 3.70 9.54 4.42
C PRO A 286 2.60 8.79 5.18
N LEU A 287 2.96 8.23 6.33
CA LEU A 287 2.07 7.59 7.31
C LEU A 287 2.17 8.22 8.70
#